data_AF-A0AAX6HIP2-F1
#
_entry.id   AF-A0AAX6HIP2-F1
#
_cell.length_a   1.000
_cell.length_b   1.000
_cell.length_c   1.000
_cell.angle_alpha   90.00
_cell.angle_beta   90.00
_cell.angle_gamma   90.00
#
_symmetry.space_group_name_H-M   'P 1'
#
loop_
_entity.id
_entity.type
_entity.pdbx_description
1 polymer ?
#
loop_
_entity_poly.entity_id
_entity_poly.type
_entity_poly.pdbx_seq_one_letter_code
_entity_poly.pdbx_strand_id
1 'polypeptide(L)'
;MEDEIQECELSTVKSELSRESLTWKQDLECHHSKVDTLQQKLTEVKVCIQSSETDAKKELELLWRRVKTTATLLTYLKSKARLMAVPHLAYTSCGIKHQEGLGFIDRHGIPLSDWSKDVDLSTFESSDEANLMANSLKVGAALDANDGAYIGEILKSVHMVSDVMETLLKRVIMAESEAATEKKKVNLGLEEIESKKLQIENMSAKVVEMEKFALGTNGILNEMRHKVEEMVEETTRQRQRATENEQELCRVKQDFESLRSYVSSLISVRETLLSNEKQFQTMEKLFDRLLVKTANLESDKVQKEAEVQKLMEENIRLTSLLDKKEAQLLAMNEQCKFMALNNSSI
;
A
#
# COMPACT_ATOMS: atom_id res chain seq x y z
N MET A 1 34.71 126.66 -115.02
CA MET A 1 33.28 127.00 -115.09
C MET A 1 32.58 125.87 -115.81
N GLU A 2 31.74 125.04 -115.23
CA GLU A 2 31.46 124.68 -113.83
C GLU A 2 30.63 123.36 -113.82
N ASP A 3 30.67 122.56 -114.91
CA ASP A 3 29.63 121.54 -115.19
C ASP A 3 30.13 120.09 -115.40
N GLU A 4 31.41 119.77 -115.16
CA GLU A 4 31.90 118.37 -115.29
C GLU A 4 32.22 117.68 -113.95
N ILE A 5 31.95 118.34 -112.82
CA ILE A 5 32.14 117.76 -111.47
C ILE A 5 30.82 117.18 -110.90
N GLN A 6 29.68 117.43 -111.53
CA GLN A 6 28.35 117.05 -110.99
C GLN A 6 27.77 115.73 -111.55
N GLU A 7 28.35 115.15 -112.61
CA GLU A 7 27.86 113.89 -113.23
C GLU A 7 28.57 112.62 -112.71
N CYS A 8 29.77 112.77 -112.13
CA CYS A 8 30.55 111.65 -111.58
C CYS A 8 30.02 111.20 -110.20
N GLU A 9 29.57 112.13 -109.35
CA GLU A 9 28.98 111.80 -108.03
C GLU A 9 27.59 111.15 -108.15
N LEU A 10 26.80 111.53 -109.16
CA LEU A 10 25.42 111.05 -109.34
C LEU A 10 25.35 109.60 -109.86
N SER A 11 26.34 109.17 -110.65
CA SER A 11 26.48 107.76 -111.08
C SER A 11 26.99 106.84 -109.97
N THR A 12 27.87 107.36 -109.11
CA THR A 12 28.42 106.62 -107.95
C THR A 12 27.31 106.34 -106.92
N VAL A 13 26.50 107.36 -106.58
CA VAL A 13 25.36 107.22 -105.66
C VAL A 13 24.30 106.24 -106.20
N LYS A 14 24.05 106.22 -107.52
CA LYS A 14 23.08 105.29 -108.12
C LYS A 14 23.55 103.83 -108.10
N SER A 15 24.87 103.59 -108.23
CA SER A 15 25.48 102.27 -108.11
C SER A 15 25.54 101.77 -106.67
N GLU A 16 25.78 102.66 -105.69
CA GLU A 16 25.71 102.32 -104.27
C GLU A 16 24.28 102.03 -103.82
N LEU A 17 23.29 102.81 -104.28
CA LEU A 17 21.88 102.61 -103.94
C LEU A 17 21.31 101.29 -104.52
N SER A 18 21.75 100.90 -105.71
CA SER A 18 21.35 99.62 -106.32
C SER A 18 22.07 98.42 -105.70
N ARG A 19 23.33 98.58 -105.26
CA ARG A 19 24.05 97.58 -104.46
C ARG A 19 23.41 97.40 -103.09
N GLU A 20 23.08 98.49 -102.41
CA GLU A 20 22.35 98.47 -101.14
C GLU A 20 20.98 97.81 -101.30
N SER A 21 20.20 98.18 -102.31
CA SER A 21 18.88 97.59 -102.57
C SER A 21 18.95 96.07 -102.83
N LEU A 22 19.99 95.58 -103.50
CA LEU A 22 20.22 94.15 -103.72
C LEU A 22 20.63 93.44 -102.42
N THR A 23 21.50 94.04 -101.61
CA THR A 23 21.85 93.50 -100.29
C THR A 23 20.66 93.48 -99.34
N TRP A 24 19.81 94.51 -99.34
CA TRP A 24 18.57 94.55 -98.55
C TRP A 24 17.60 93.45 -98.98
N LYS A 25 17.49 93.18 -100.28
CA LYS A 25 16.62 92.11 -100.80
C LYS A 25 17.15 90.73 -100.43
N GLN A 26 18.47 90.51 -100.54
CA GLN A 26 19.12 89.27 -100.18
C GLN A 26 19.11 89.02 -98.66
N ASP A 27 19.24 90.08 -97.86
CA ASP A 27 19.05 90.03 -96.41
C ASP A 27 17.59 89.76 -96.06
N LEU A 28 16.61 90.38 -96.72
CA LEU A 28 15.19 90.08 -96.52
C LEU A 28 14.88 88.61 -96.80
N GLU A 29 15.44 88.07 -97.88
CA GLU A 29 15.26 86.67 -98.30
C GLU A 29 15.99 85.70 -97.35
N CYS A 30 17.18 86.07 -96.87
CA CYS A 30 17.93 85.35 -95.82
C CYS A 30 17.18 85.36 -94.48
N HIS A 31 16.62 86.50 -94.09
CA HIS A 31 15.78 86.64 -92.90
C HIS A 31 14.48 85.86 -93.05
N HIS A 32 13.86 85.87 -94.23
CA HIS A 32 12.66 85.08 -94.51
C HIS A 32 12.93 83.59 -94.41
N SER A 33 14.01 83.09 -95.01
CA SER A 33 14.45 81.69 -94.88
C SER A 33 14.78 81.30 -93.43
N LYS A 34 15.39 82.20 -92.65
CA LYS A 34 15.62 82.00 -91.21
C LYS A 34 14.32 81.97 -90.40
N VAL A 35 13.35 82.80 -90.75
CA VAL A 35 12.01 82.80 -90.12
C VAL A 35 11.26 81.52 -90.46
N ASP A 36 11.30 81.06 -91.72
CA ASP A 36 10.67 79.82 -92.15
C ASP A 36 11.26 78.58 -91.46
N THR A 37 12.60 78.52 -91.35
CA THR A 37 13.28 77.45 -90.61
C THR A 37 12.98 77.47 -89.11
N LEU A 38 12.87 78.65 -88.49
CA LEU A 38 12.44 78.79 -87.10
C LEU A 38 10.97 78.40 -86.91
N GLN A 39 10.10 78.73 -87.87
CA GLN A 39 8.69 78.38 -87.83
C GLN A 39 8.48 76.87 -87.98
N GLN A 40 9.27 76.22 -88.86
CA GLN A 40 9.29 74.75 -88.97
C GLN A 40 9.73 74.09 -87.66
N LYS A 41 10.83 74.56 -87.04
CA LYS A 41 11.28 74.06 -85.73
C LYS A 41 10.25 74.28 -84.62
N LEU A 42 9.56 75.42 -84.62
CA LEU A 42 8.47 75.69 -83.67
C LEU A 42 7.30 74.71 -83.87
N THR A 43 6.94 74.40 -85.11
CA THR A 43 5.90 73.40 -85.39
C THR A 43 6.31 71.99 -84.99
N GLU A 44 7.58 71.62 -85.20
CA GLU A 44 8.13 70.32 -84.78
C GLU A 44 8.13 70.19 -83.25
N VAL A 45 8.62 71.21 -82.53
CA VAL A 45 8.59 71.24 -81.06
C VAL A 45 7.15 71.20 -80.53
N LYS A 46 6.22 71.94 -81.16
CA LYS A 46 4.79 71.89 -80.79
C LYS A 46 4.21 70.49 -80.99
N VAL A 47 4.56 69.80 -82.07
CA VAL A 47 4.14 68.40 -82.30
C VAL A 47 4.77 67.46 -81.27
N CYS A 48 6.07 67.60 -80.95
CA CYS A 48 6.74 66.81 -79.91
C CYS A 48 6.12 67.01 -78.52
N ILE A 49 5.77 68.25 -78.16
CA ILE A 49 5.10 68.55 -76.89
C ILE A 49 3.71 67.92 -76.86
N GLN A 50 2.93 68.03 -77.93
CA GLN A 50 1.59 67.43 -78.01
C GLN A 50 1.65 65.89 -78.01
N SER A 51 2.63 65.28 -78.68
CA SER A 51 2.83 63.83 -78.61
C SER A 51 3.25 63.38 -77.21
N SER A 52 4.11 64.14 -76.52
CA SER A 52 4.52 63.82 -75.15
C SER A 52 3.38 63.99 -74.14
N GLU A 53 2.56 65.04 -74.28
CA GLU A 53 1.40 65.27 -73.42
C GLU A 53 0.32 64.21 -73.59
N THR A 54 0.10 63.74 -74.83
CA THR A 54 -0.86 62.65 -75.10
C THR A 54 -0.36 61.30 -74.58
N ASP A 55 0.94 61.06 -74.59
CA ASP A 55 1.54 59.85 -74.03
C ASP A 55 1.44 59.84 -72.48
N ALA A 56 1.80 60.95 -71.83
CA ALA A 56 1.67 61.11 -70.38
C ALA A 56 0.22 60.95 -69.88
N LYS A 57 -0.77 61.43 -70.65
CA LYS A 57 -2.20 61.22 -70.33
C LYS A 57 -2.61 59.76 -70.39
N LYS A 58 -2.10 58.99 -71.36
CA LYS A 58 -2.36 57.54 -71.46
C LYS A 58 -1.72 56.77 -70.31
N GLU A 59 -0.49 57.08 -69.95
CA GLU A 59 0.18 56.47 -68.79
C GLU A 59 -0.57 56.76 -67.48
N LEU A 60 -1.04 58.00 -67.30
CA LEU A 60 -1.84 58.38 -66.14
C LEU A 60 -3.17 57.62 -66.08
N GLU A 61 -3.85 57.45 -67.21
CA GLU A 61 -5.10 56.69 -67.30
C GLU A 61 -4.88 55.20 -67.00
N LEU A 62 -3.79 54.60 -67.51
CA LEU A 62 -3.39 53.23 -67.20
C LEU A 62 -3.09 53.06 -65.70
N LEU A 63 -2.30 53.96 -65.11
CA LEU A 63 -1.99 53.92 -63.69
C LEU A 63 -3.27 54.05 -62.84
N TRP A 64 -4.19 54.94 -63.23
CA TRP A 64 -5.47 55.10 -62.55
C TRP A 64 -6.32 53.82 -62.59
N ARG A 65 -6.38 53.15 -63.74
CA ARG A 65 -7.07 51.85 -63.88
C ARG A 65 -6.43 50.78 -62.98
N ARG A 66 -5.09 50.69 -62.98
CA ARG A 66 -4.33 49.78 -62.09
C ARG A 66 -4.64 50.02 -60.62
N VAL A 67 -4.56 51.27 -60.17
CA VAL A 67 -4.85 51.65 -58.79
C VAL A 67 -6.29 51.28 -58.41
N LYS A 68 -7.26 51.54 -59.30
CA LYS A 68 -8.67 51.20 -59.06
C LYS A 68 -8.89 49.68 -58.94
N THR A 69 -8.24 48.89 -59.79
CA THR A 69 -8.30 47.41 -59.72
C THR A 69 -7.66 46.90 -58.43
N THR A 70 -6.46 47.36 -58.09
CA THR A 70 -5.76 46.98 -56.86
C THR A 70 -6.58 47.36 -55.63
N ALA A 71 -7.18 48.56 -55.59
CA ALA A 71 -8.05 48.99 -54.49
C ALA A 71 -9.27 48.08 -54.31
N THR A 72 -9.88 47.64 -55.42
CA THR A 72 -11.03 46.73 -55.39
C THR A 72 -10.63 45.35 -54.86
N LEU A 73 -9.51 44.80 -55.34
CA LEU A 73 -8.99 43.51 -54.88
C LEU A 73 -8.53 43.54 -53.41
N LEU A 74 -7.92 44.64 -52.95
CA LEU A 74 -7.60 44.83 -51.54
C LEU A 74 -8.86 44.94 -50.67
N THR A 75 -9.92 45.55 -51.19
CA THR A 75 -11.21 45.63 -50.49
C THR A 75 -11.85 44.24 -50.36
N TYR A 76 -11.77 43.41 -51.40
CA TYR A 76 -12.17 42.00 -51.36
C TYR A 76 -11.34 41.21 -50.34
N LEU A 77 -10.02 41.34 -50.35
CA LEU A 77 -9.18 40.63 -49.40
C LEU A 77 -9.48 41.04 -47.95
N LYS A 78 -9.74 42.35 -47.74
CA LYS A 78 -10.17 42.89 -46.45
C LYS A 78 -11.52 42.32 -45.99
N SER A 79 -12.50 42.19 -46.88
CA SER A 79 -13.80 41.60 -46.52
C SER A 79 -13.66 40.11 -46.22
N LYS A 80 -12.87 39.37 -47.01
CA LYS A 80 -12.56 37.95 -46.78
C LYS A 80 -11.88 37.73 -45.43
N ALA A 81 -10.85 38.52 -45.10
CA ALA A 81 -10.17 38.45 -43.81
C ALA A 81 -11.10 38.74 -42.62
N ARG A 82 -12.00 39.72 -42.74
CA ARG A 82 -13.00 40.01 -41.71
C ARG A 82 -13.98 38.86 -41.49
N LEU A 83 -14.40 38.20 -42.57
CA LEU A 83 -15.29 37.06 -42.50
C LEU A 83 -14.59 35.87 -41.81
N MET A 84 -13.33 35.61 -42.17
CA MET A 84 -12.50 34.57 -41.55
C MET A 84 -12.18 34.84 -40.07
N ALA A 85 -12.17 36.10 -39.62
CA ALA A 85 -11.94 36.45 -38.22
C ALA A 85 -13.12 36.10 -37.29
N VAL A 86 -14.30 35.83 -37.84
CA VAL A 86 -15.51 35.51 -37.07
C VAL A 86 -15.78 34.00 -37.18
N PRO A 87 -15.58 33.20 -36.12
CA PRO A 87 -15.53 31.73 -36.22
C PRO A 87 -16.73 31.09 -36.93
N HIS A 88 -17.95 31.51 -36.61
CA HIS A 88 -19.17 30.95 -37.23
C HIS A 88 -19.29 31.28 -38.72
N LEU A 89 -18.86 32.48 -39.15
CA LEU A 89 -18.82 32.86 -40.56
C LEU A 89 -17.66 32.18 -41.29
N ALA A 90 -16.53 32.07 -40.62
CA ALA A 90 -15.33 31.39 -41.10
C ALA A 90 -15.63 29.93 -41.45
N TYR A 91 -16.38 29.23 -40.62
CA TYR A 91 -16.88 27.89 -40.93
C TYR A 91 -17.72 27.86 -42.20
N THR A 92 -18.68 28.77 -42.35
CA THR A 92 -19.52 28.80 -43.55
C THR A 92 -18.76 29.15 -44.82
N SER A 93 -17.79 30.08 -44.77
CA SER A 93 -17.02 30.50 -45.94
C SER A 93 -15.97 29.48 -46.37
N CYS A 94 -15.39 28.73 -45.44
CA CYS A 94 -14.47 27.65 -45.74
C CYS A 94 -15.21 26.32 -45.99
N GLY A 95 -16.55 26.33 -45.96
CA GLY A 95 -17.39 25.14 -46.12
C GLY A 95 -17.22 24.09 -45.02
N ILE A 96 -16.73 24.51 -43.85
CA ILE A 96 -16.50 23.66 -42.68
C ILE A 96 -17.84 23.41 -41.98
N LYS A 97 -18.22 22.15 -41.81
CA LYS A 97 -19.45 21.74 -41.13
C LYS A 97 -19.13 20.75 -40.02
N HIS A 98 -19.90 20.79 -38.94
CA HIS A 98 -19.80 19.80 -37.87
C HIS A 98 -20.73 18.61 -38.17
N GLN A 99 -20.17 17.40 -38.26
CA GLN A 99 -20.92 16.16 -38.38
C GLN A 99 -20.77 15.33 -37.10
N GLU A 100 -21.90 14.89 -36.55
CA GLU A 100 -21.95 14.11 -35.33
C GLU A 100 -21.21 12.76 -35.51
N GLY A 101 -20.27 12.47 -34.62
CA GLY A 101 -19.40 11.28 -34.66
C GLY A 101 -18.08 11.42 -35.44
N LEU A 102 -18.00 12.32 -36.43
CA LEU A 102 -16.80 12.54 -37.26
C LEU A 102 -16.09 13.88 -37.00
N GLY A 103 -16.74 14.82 -36.31
CA GLY A 103 -16.18 16.14 -35.99
C GLY A 103 -16.37 17.16 -37.11
N PHE A 104 -15.46 18.11 -37.27
CA PHE A 104 -15.56 19.07 -38.37
C PHE A 104 -15.07 18.46 -39.70
N ILE A 105 -15.70 18.87 -40.80
CA ILE A 105 -15.49 18.35 -42.15
C ILE A 105 -15.40 19.52 -43.12
N ASP A 106 -14.47 19.47 -44.08
CA ASP A 106 -14.27 20.49 -45.11
C ASP A 106 -15.37 20.49 -46.21
N ARG A 107 -15.38 21.52 -47.08
CA ARG A 107 -16.22 21.64 -48.28
C ARG A 107 -16.20 20.40 -49.19
N HIS A 108 -15.10 19.65 -49.16
CA HIS A 108 -14.88 18.44 -49.95
C HIS A 108 -15.27 17.14 -49.22
N GLY A 109 -15.81 17.22 -48.01
CA GLY A 109 -16.16 16.05 -47.21
C GLY A 109 -14.99 15.42 -46.45
N ILE A 110 -13.82 16.08 -46.40
CA ILE A 110 -12.61 15.58 -45.74
C ILE A 110 -12.66 15.91 -44.24
N PRO A 111 -12.61 14.92 -43.33
CA PRO A 111 -12.59 15.14 -41.88
C PRO A 111 -11.34 15.89 -41.40
N LEU A 112 -11.45 16.60 -40.27
CA LEU A 112 -10.30 17.29 -39.63
C LEU A 112 -9.11 16.37 -39.35
N SER A 113 -9.34 15.08 -39.06
CA SER A 113 -8.28 14.11 -38.75
C SER A 113 -7.32 13.91 -39.91
N ASP A 114 -7.80 14.13 -41.13
CA ASP A 114 -7.11 13.83 -42.38
C ASP A 114 -6.52 15.11 -43.01
N TRP A 115 -6.67 16.26 -42.35
CA TRP A 115 -6.07 17.51 -42.80
C TRP A 115 -4.56 17.46 -42.61
N SER A 116 -3.82 17.83 -43.66
CA SER A 116 -2.36 17.88 -43.61
C SER A 116 -1.90 18.85 -42.51
N LYS A 117 -0.99 18.37 -41.65
CA LYS A 117 -0.31 19.19 -40.65
C LYS A 117 0.78 20.07 -41.28
N ASP A 118 1.23 19.73 -42.48
CA ASP A 118 2.29 20.40 -43.22
C ASP A 118 1.75 21.35 -44.29
N VAL A 119 2.44 22.50 -44.46
CA VAL A 119 2.09 23.53 -45.45
C VAL A 119 2.66 23.13 -46.79
N ASP A 120 1.85 22.48 -47.62
CA ASP A 120 2.23 22.26 -49.01
C ASP A 120 1.78 23.47 -49.85
N LEU A 121 2.70 24.43 -50.04
CA LEU A 121 2.47 25.62 -50.88
C LEU A 121 2.47 25.28 -52.38
N SER A 122 2.72 24.02 -52.75
CA SER A 122 2.83 23.55 -54.14
C SER A 122 1.49 23.51 -54.90
N THR A 123 0.35 23.60 -54.21
CA THR A 123 -0.99 23.46 -54.81
C THR A 123 -1.52 24.75 -55.47
N PHE A 124 -0.84 25.89 -55.30
CA PHE A 124 -1.33 27.21 -55.74
C PHE A 124 -1.24 27.48 -57.25
N GLU A 125 -0.69 26.57 -58.05
CA GLU A 125 -0.51 26.80 -59.49
C GLU A 125 -1.70 26.34 -60.37
N SER A 126 -2.75 25.75 -59.79
CA SER A 126 -3.85 25.16 -60.58
C SER A 126 -5.22 25.29 -59.91
N SER A 127 -5.76 26.51 -59.81
CA SER A 127 -7.19 26.69 -59.54
C SER A 127 -7.87 27.33 -60.76
N ASP A 128 -8.76 26.55 -61.39
CA ASP A 128 -9.61 26.95 -62.53
C ASP A 128 -10.55 28.13 -62.21
N GLU A 129 -10.72 28.49 -60.92
CA GLU A 129 -11.51 29.65 -60.51
C GLU A 129 -10.85 31.00 -60.92
N ALA A 130 -9.53 31.04 -61.10
CA ALA A 130 -8.82 32.23 -61.61
C ALA A 130 -9.27 32.59 -63.04
N ASN A 131 -9.62 31.59 -63.86
CA ASN A 131 -10.09 31.79 -65.23
C ASN A 131 -11.51 32.36 -65.30
N LEU A 132 -12.37 32.10 -64.29
CA LEU A 132 -13.74 32.59 -64.25
C LEU A 132 -13.83 34.09 -63.88
N MET A 133 -13.02 34.55 -62.92
CA MET A 133 -12.94 35.98 -62.58
C MET A 133 -12.23 36.80 -63.67
N ALA A 134 -11.19 36.23 -64.30
CA ALA A 134 -10.52 36.88 -65.43
C ALA A 134 -11.44 37.04 -66.65
N ASN A 135 -12.38 36.11 -66.86
CA ASN A 135 -13.35 36.21 -67.97
C ASN A 135 -14.54 37.13 -67.66
N SER A 136 -14.90 37.31 -66.40
CA SER A 136 -15.98 38.24 -65.98
C SER A 136 -15.59 39.71 -66.16
N LEU A 137 -14.29 40.02 -66.14
CA LEU A 137 -13.75 41.37 -66.31
C LEU A 137 -13.37 41.71 -67.76
N LYS A 138 -13.59 40.79 -68.71
CA LYS A 138 -13.37 41.01 -70.16
C LYS A 138 -14.59 41.65 -70.83
N VAL A 139 -15.13 42.72 -70.25
CA VAL A 139 -16.13 43.55 -70.93
C VAL A 139 -15.58 44.97 -71.09
N GLY A 140 -15.05 45.22 -72.28
CA GLY A 140 -14.94 46.56 -72.85
C GLY A 140 -13.54 47.18 -72.85
N ALA A 141 -13.06 47.46 -74.07
CA ALA A 141 -11.86 48.20 -74.46
C ALA A 141 -10.55 47.40 -74.43
N ALA A 142 -9.86 47.41 -75.57
CA ALA A 142 -8.57 46.78 -75.80
C ALA A 142 -7.58 47.16 -74.69
N LEU A 143 -7.36 46.24 -73.76
CA LEU A 143 -6.33 46.32 -72.75
C LEU A 143 -4.99 46.18 -73.44
N ASP A 144 -4.12 47.15 -73.20
CA ASP A 144 -2.71 47.04 -73.52
C ASP A 144 -2.14 45.78 -72.86
N ALA A 145 -1.29 45.04 -73.59
CA ALA A 145 -0.77 43.73 -73.18
C ALA A 145 -0.06 43.79 -71.82
N ASN A 146 0.47 44.95 -71.45
CA ASN A 146 1.15 45.21 -70.19
C ASN A 146 0.20 45.37 -68.98
N ASP A 147 -1.05 45.79 -69.16
CA ASP A 147 -2.02 45.95 -68.07
C ASP A 147 -2.65 44.61 -67.64
N GLY A 148 -2.89 43.72 -68.62
CA GLY A 148 -3.37 42.37 -68.36
C GLY A 148 -2.39 41.54 -67.52
N ALA A 149 -1.09 41.67 -67.76
CA ALA A 149 -0.05 40.97 -67.00
C ALA A 149 -0.02 41.41 -65.51
N TYR A 150 -0.03 42.72 -65.27
CA TYR A 150 -0.05 43.30 -63.91
C TYR A 150 -1.30 42.88 -63.11
N ILE A 151 -2.48 42.94 -63.74
CA ILE A 151 -3.73 42.52 -63.09
C ILE A 151 -3.70 41.01 -62.80
N GLY A 152 -3.15 40.21 -63.72
CA GLY A 152 -2.96 38.76 -63.52
C GLY A 152 -2.06 38.42 -62.34
N GLU A 153 -0.93 39.13 -62.19
CA GLU A 153 -0.01 38.96 -61.05
C GLU A 153 -0.68 39.32 -59.72
N ILE A 154 -1.38 40.46 -59.65
CA ILE A 154 -2.06 40.86 -58.41
C ILE A 154 -3.19 39.90 -58.06
N LEU A 155 -3.95 39.42 -59.05
CA LEU A 155 -4.99 38.43 -58.82
C LEU A 155 -4.40 37.12 -58.28
N LYS A 156 -3.24 36.69 -58.81
CA LYS A 156 -2.47 35.54 -58.30
C LYS A 156 -2.03 35.77 -56.86
N SER A 157 -1.49 36.95 -56.53
CA SER A 157 -1.12 37.30 -55.15
C SER A 157 -2.33 37.31 -54.21
N VAL A 158 -3.47 37.85 -54.64
CA VAL A 158 -4.69 37.92 -53.81
C VAL A 158 -5.27 36.52 -53.57
N HIS A 159 -5.28 35.64 -54.58
CA HIS A 159 -5.62 34.22 -54.40
C HIS A 159 -4.66 33.53 -53.44
N MET A 160 -3.35 33.72 -53.63
CA MET A 160 -2.34 33.13 -52.76
C MET A 160 -2.57 33.50 -51.28
N VAL A 161 -2.78 34.80 -51.01
CA VAL A 161 -3.05 35.27 -49.64
C VAL A 161 -4.38 34.71 -49.13
N SER A 162 -5.41 34.68 -49.98
CA SER A 162 -6.72 34.12 -49.67
C SER A 162 -6.65 32.67 -49.19
N ASP A 163 -5.94 31.80 -49.91
CA ASP A 163 -5.95 30.38 -49.57
C ASP A 163 -4.95 30.09 -48.44
N VAL A 164 -3.87 30.88 -48.30
CA VAL A 164 -3.02 30.86 -47.10
C VAL A 164 -3.84 31.23 -45.85
N MET A 165 -4.69 32.26 -45.93
CA MET A 165 -5.59 32.61 -44.82
C MET A 165 -6.56 31.47 -44.49
N GLU A 166 -7.11 30.79 -45.50
CA GLU A 166 -7.99 29.63 -45.31
C GLU A 166 -7.25 28.45 -44.66
N THR A 167 -6.06 28.07 -45.15
CA THR A 167 -5.27 26.97 -44.59
C THR A 167 -4.81 27.27 -43.16
N LEU A 168 -4.46 28.52 -42.84
CA LEU A 168 -4.12 28.93 -41.47
C LEU A 168 -5.32 28.80 -40.54
N LEU A 169 -6.48 29.31 -40.95
CA LEU A 169 -7.72 29.22 -40.20
C LEU A 169 -8.11 27.75 -39.95
N LYS A 170 -8.04 26.90 -40.97
CA LYS A 170 -8.28 25.46 -40.87
C LYS A 170 -7.42 24.81 -39.77
N ARG A 171 -6.12 25.14 -39.71
CA ARG A 171 -5.23 24.64 -38.65
C ARG A 171 -5.55 25.19 -37.26
N VAL A 172 -5.93 26.46 -37.16
CA VAL A 172 -6.37 27.05 -35.88
C VAL A 172 -7.58 26.29 -35.34
N ILE A 173 -8.55 26.00 -36.20
CA ILE A 173 -9.75 25.22 -35.84
C ILE A 173 -9.37 23.81 -35.38
N MET A 174 -8.47 23.12 -36.10
CA MET A 174 -7.95 21.81 -35.68
C MET A 174 -7.34 21.89 -34.28
N ALA A 175 -6.40 22.81 -34.07
CA ALA A 175 -5.68 22.95 -32.80
C ALA A 175 -6.61 23.30 -31.64
N GLU A 176 -7.59 24.18 -31.86
CA GLU A 176 -8.59 24.54 -30.84
C GLU A 176 -9.49 23.36 -30.50
N SER A 177 -9.95 22.60 -31.50
CA SER A 177 -10.77 21.41 -31.29
C SER A 177 -9.99 20.30 -30.56
N GLU A 178 -8.74 20.04 -30.95
CA GLU A 178 -7.86 19.07 -30.29
C GLU A 178 -7.62 19.48 -28.83
N ALA A 179 -7.26 20.74 -28.58
CA ALA A 179 -7.07 21.27 -27.23
C ALA A 179 -8.34 21.16 -26.36
N ALA A 180 -9.52 21.41 -26.93
CA ALA A 180 -10.78 21.24 -26.21
C ALA A 180 -11.04 19.76 -25.86
N THR A 181 -10.74 18.83 -26.78
CA THR A 181 -10.87 17.39 -26.51
C THR A 181 -9.88 16.90 -25.45
N GLU A 182 -8.62 17.32 -25.52
CA GLU A 182 -7.59 16.98 -24.54
C GLU A 182 -7.92 17.57 -23.16
N LYS A 183 -8.42 18.81 -23.09
CA LYS A 183 -8.93 19.39 -21.84
C LYS A 183 -10.05 18.55 -21.22
N LYS A 184 -10.97 18.03 -22.04
CA LYS A 184 -12.03 17.13 -21.56
C LYS A 184 -11.46 15.81 -21.04
N LYS A 185 -10.49 15.21 -21.72
CA LYS A 185 -9.81 13.98 -21.27
C LYS A 185 -9.09 14.19 -19.94
N VAL A 186 -8.39 15.31 -19.78
CA VAL A 186 -7.71 15.68 -18.52
C VAL A 186 -8.71 15.81 -17.38
N ASN A 187 -9.84 16.49 -17.60
CA ASN A 187 -10.88 16.61 -16.58
C ASN A 187 -11.44 15.25 -16.15
N LEU A 188 -11.76 14.37 -17.11
CA LEU A 188 -12.21 13.00 -16.80
C LEU A 188 -11.15 12.21 -16.01
N GLY A 189 -9.87 12.37 -16.36
CA GLY A 189 -8.76 11.76 -15.62
C GLY A 189 -8.64 12.27 -14.18
N LEU A 190 -8.86 13.56 -13.96
CA LEU A 190 -8.87 14.16 -12.61
C LEU A 190 -10.02 13.61 -11.76
N GLU A 191 -11.23 13.51 -12.33
CA GLU A 191 -12.40 12.91 -11.66
C GLU A 191 -12.14 11.44 -11.28
N GLU A 192 -11.50 10.66 -12.17
CA GLU A 192 -11.12 9.28 -11.88
C GLU A 192 -10.06 9.18 -10.77
N ILE A 193 -9.06 10.08 -10.76
CA ILE A 193 -8.05 10.15 -9.71
C ILE A 193 -8.70 10.46 -8.36
N GLU A 194 -9.63 11.42 -8.31
CA GLU A 194 -10.34 11.78 -7.08
C GLU A 194 -11.20 10.61 -6.56
N SER A 195 -11.88 9.90 -7.45
CA SER A 195 -12.62 8.68 -7.11
C SER A 195 -11.71 7.58 -6.54
N LYS A 196 -10.57 7.31 -7.20
CA LYS A 196 -9.59 6.32 -6.72
C LYS A 196 -8.96 6.74 -5.39
N LYS A 197 -8.71 8.04 -5.18
CA LYS A 197 -8.21 8.57 -3.90
C LYS A 197 -9.19 8.25 -2.76
N LEU A 198 -10.49 8.52 -2.96
CA LEU A 198 -11.51 8.22 -1.97
C LEU A 198 -11.64 6.71 -1.70
N GLN A 199 -11.49 5.87 -2.74
CA GLN A 199 -11.45 4.41 -2.58
C GLN A 199 -10.25 3.96 -1.72
N ILE A 200 -9.06 4.52 -1.97
CA ILE A 200 -7.85 4.22 -1.21
C ILE A 200 -8.01 4.66 0.26
N GLU A 201 -8.56 5.84 0.51
CA GLU A 201 -8.83 6.34 1.86
C GLU A 201 -9.80 5.41 2.62
N ASN A 202 -10.87 4.96 1.97
CA ASN A 202 -11.82 4.00 2.55
C ASN A 202 -11.16 2.63 2.84
N MET A 203 -10.38 2.11 1.90
CA MET A 203 -9.63 0.85 2.11
C MET A 203 -8.61 0.99 3.24
N SER A 204 -7.93 2.14 3.33
CA SER A 204 -6.99 2.45 4.40
C SER A 204 -7.69 2.45 5.77
N ALA A 205 -8.85 3.10 5.89
CA ALA A 205 -9.64 3.08 7.11
C ALA A 205 -10.04 1.65 7.53
N LYS A 206 -10.45 0.81 6.56
CA LYS A 206 -10.80 -0.60 6.81
C LYS A 206 -9.61 -1.42 7.29
N VAL A 207 -8.41 -1.19 6.75
CA VAL A 207 -7.19 -1.86 7.20
C VAL A 207 -6.86 -1.49 8.65
N VAL A 208 -7.00 -0.21 9.03
CA VAL A 208 -6.80 0.24 10.42
C VAL A 208 -7.81 -0.42 11.37
N GLU A 209 -9.05 -0.59 10.95
CA GLU A 209 -10.08 -1.31 11.74
C GLU A 209 -9.72 -2.80 11.90
N MET A 210 -9.26 -3.46 10.83
CA MET A 210 -8.79 -4.85 10.88
C MET A 210 -7.59 -5.01 11.81
N GLU A 211 -6.66 -4.05 11.83
CA GLU A 211 -5.53 -4.04 12.77
C GLU A 211 -6.00 -3.96 14.23
N LYS A 212 -6.94 -3.06 14.53
CA LYS A 212 -7.55 -2.96 15.88
C LYS A 212 -8.23 -4.27 16.28
N PHE A 213 -8.96 -4.89 15.36
CA PHE A 213 -9.61 -6.17 15.60
C PHE A 213 -8.60 -7.30 15.87
N ALA A 214 -7.52 -7.36 15.09
CA ALA A 214 -6.45 -8.33 15.27
C ALA A 214 -5.73 -8.14 16.61
N LEU A 215 -5.44 -6.90 17.00
CA LEU A 215 -4.86 -6.57 18.30
C LEU A 215 -5.77 -7.02 19.45
N GLY A 216 -7.08 -6.74 19.36
CA GLY A 216 -8.06 -7.19 20.36
C GLY A 216 -8.11 -8.72 20.49
N THR A 217 -8.16 -9.43 19.36
CA THR A 217 -8.17 -10.91 19.33
C THR A 217 -6.88 -11.49 19.90
N ASN A 218 -5.73 -10.92 19.57
CA ASN A 218 -4.44 -11.35 20.10
C ASN A 218 -4.32 -11.08 21.61
N GLY A 219 -4.91 -10.00 22.11
CA GLY A 219 -5.02 -9.73 23.55
C GLY A 219 -5.73 -10.86 24.29
N ILE A 220 -6.91 -11.27 23.80
CA ILE A 220 -7.69 -12.38 24.37
C ILE A 220 -6.90 -13.70 24.29
N LEU A 221 -6.28 -13.98 23.14
CA LEU A 221 -5.47 -15.19 22.95
C LEU A 221 -4.30 -15.27 23.95
N ASN A 222 -3.64 -14.14 24.21
CA ASN A 222 -2.57 -14.06 25.20
C ASN A 222 -3.07 -14.32 26.63
N GLU A 223 -4.23 -13.78 27.00
CA GLU A 223 -4.85 -14.04 28.29
C GLU A 223 -5.23 -15.52 28.45
N MET A 224 -5.82 -16.12 27.41
CA MET A 224 -6.13 -17.55 27.40
C MET A 224 -4.88 -18.41 27.51
N ARG A 225 -3.79 -18.06 26.80
CA ARG A 225 -2.51 -18.74 26.90
C ARG A 225 -2.00 -18.72 28.34
N HIS A 226 -2.02 -17.55 28.99
CA HIS A 226 -1.54 -17.42 30.36
C HIS A 226 -2.38 -18.26 31.35
N LYS A 227 -3.71 -18.25 31.22
CA LYS A 227 -4.59 -19.12 32.03
C LYS A 227 -4.30 -20.61 31.84
N VAL A 228 -3.98 -21.02 30.62
CA VAL A 228 -3.59 -22.41 30.34
C VAL A 228 -2.24 -22.74 30.99
N GLU A 229 -1.26 -21.84 30.92
CA GLU A 229 0.04 -21.99 31.60
C GLU A 229 -0.16 -22.16 33.12
N GLU A 230 -0.93 -21.27 33.76
CA GLU A 230 -1.26 -21.36 35.19
C GLU A 230 -1.96 -22.68 35.56
N MET A 231 -2.91 -23.14 34.74
CA MET A 231 -3.60 -24.40 34.95
C MET A 231 -2.67 -25.61 34.83
N VAL A 232 -1.71 -25.57 33.90
CA VAL A 232 -0.68 -26.62 33.76
C VAL A 232 0.22 -26.63 35.00
N GLU A 233 0.66 -25.48 35.49
CA GLU A 233 1.44 -25.37 36.73
C GLU A 233 0.68 -25.85 37.97
N GLU A 234 -0.60 -25.53 38.09
CA GLU A 234 -1.43 -26.05 39.20
C GLU A 234 -1.63 -27.56 39.07
N THR A 235 -1.80 -28.07 37.84
CA THR A 235 -1.92 -29.51 37.60
C THR A 235 -0.63 -30.25 37.97
N THR A 236 0.56 -29.70 37.68
CA THR A 236 1.83 -30.31 38.10
C THR A 236 1.98 -30.29 39.62
N ARG A 237 1.60 -29.18 40.28
CA ARG A 237 1.58 -29.06 41.75
C ARG A 237 0.62 -30.07 42.41
N GLN A 238 -0.56 -30.27 41.84
CA GLN A 238 -1.52 -31.27 42.31
C GLN A 238 -0.98 -32.68 42.15
N ARG A 239 -0.34 -33.00 41.03
CA ARG A 239 0.31 -34.30 40.81
C ARG A 239 1.40 -34.56 41.85
N GLN A 240 2.24 -33.58 42.14
CA GLN A 240 3.29 -33.68 43.16
C GLN A 240 2.68 -33.98 44.55
N ARG A 241 1.67 -33.21 44.97
CA ARG A 241 0.96 -33.46 46.24
C ARG A 241 0.32 -34.86 46.29
N ALA A 242 -0.23 -35.34 45.17
CA ALA A 242 -0.79 -36.69 45.09
C ALA A 242 0.28 -37.75 45.30
N THR A 243 1.47 -37.60 44.72
CA THR A 243 2.59 -38.53 44.93
C THR A 243 3.12 -38.51 46.37
N GLU A 244 3.15 -37.34 47.02
CA GLU A 244 3.53 -37.21 48.43
C GLU A 244 2.51 -37.91 49.35
N ASN A 245 1.22 -37.70 49.09
CA ASN A 245 0.16 -38.38 49.84
C ASN A 245 0.20 -39.90 49.66
N GLU A 246 0.49 -40.40 48.46
CA GLU A 246 0.64 -41.84 48.21
C GLU A 246 1.82 -42.43 49.01
N GLN A 247 2.95 -41.72 49.06
CA GLN A 247 4.10 -42.12 49.88
C GLN A 247 3.76 -42.15 51.37
N GLU A 248 3.07 -41.13 51.89
CA GLU A 248 2.67 -41.08 53.29
C GLU A 248 1.65 -42.18 53.63
N LEU A 249 0.71 -42.45 52.73
CA LEU A 249 -0.23 -43.56 52.88
C LEU A 249 0.49 -44.91 52.92
N CYS A 250 1.53 -45.10 52.12
CA CYS A 250 2.35 -46.31 52.14
C CYS A 250 3.11 -46.47 53.46
N ARG A 251 3.66 -45.39 54.02
CA ARG A 251 4.32 -45.40 55.33
C ARG A 251 3.34 -45.77 56.44
N VAL A 252 2.19 -45.10 56.50
CA VAL A 252 1.14 -45.39 57.48
C VAL A 252 0.68 -46.85 57.38
N LYS A 253 0.50 -47.38 56.17
CA LYS A 253 0.14 -48.79 55.97
C LYS A 253 1.21 -49.75 56.53
N GLN A 254 2.49 -49.44 56.34
CA GLN A 254 3.59 -50.23 56.90
C GLN A 254 3.62 -50.17 58.44
N ASP A 255 3.32 -49.01 59.03
CA ASP A 255 3.22 -48.84 60.48
C ASP A 255 2.06 -49.67 61.05
N PHE A 256 0.90 -49.69 60.37
CA PHE A 256 -0.24 -50.53 60.76
C PHE A 256 0.07 -52.02 60.67
N GLU A 257 0.77 -52.48 59.63
CA GLU A 257 1.19 -53.88 59.52
C GLU A 257 2.17 -54.25 60.64
N SER A 258 3.09 -53.35 60.97
CA SER A 258 4.03 -53.51 62.09
C SER A 258 3.30 -53.59 63.43
N LEU A 259 2.33 -52.70 63.66
CA LEU A 259 1.47 -52.70 64.85
C LEU A 259 0.64 -53.98 64.94
N ARG A 260 0.09 -54.45 63.82
CA ARG A 260 -0.66 -55.71 63.75
C ARG A 260 0.20 -56.91 64.15
N SER A 261 1.44 -56.97 63.68
CA SER A 261 2.40 -58.01 64.07
C SER A 261 2.69 -57.95 65.58
N TYR A 262 2.91 -56.75 66.11
CA TYR A 262 3.13 -56.53 67.54
C TYR A 262 1.94 -56.98 68.41
N VAL A 263 0.71 -56.62 68.03
CA VAL A 263 -0.50 -57.08 68.71
C VAL A 263 -0.64 -58.60 68.64
N SER A 264 -0.33 -59.22 67.50
CA SER A 264 -0.36 -60.68 67.36
C SER A 264 0.66 -61.37 68.29
N SER A 265 1.85 -60.80 68.43
CA SER A 265 2.85 -61.26 69.40
C SER A 265 2.35 -61.12 70.84
N LEU A 266 1.76 -59.99 71.21
CA LEU A 266 1.16 -59.77 72.54
C LEU A 266 0.03 -60.77 72.84
N ILE A 267 -0.81 -61.10 71.85
CA ILE A 267 -1.85 -62.13 72.00
C ILE A 267 -1.20 -63.49 72.31
N SER A 268 -0.15 -63.88 71.58
CA SER A 268 0.56 -65.14 71.83
C SER A 268 1.21 -65.19 73.22
N VAL A 269 1.81 -64.08 73.68
CA VAL A 269 2.34 -63.96 75.04
C VAL A 269 1.21 -64.11 76.07
N ARG A 270 0.07 -63.43 75.87
CA ARG A 270 -1.11 -63.56 76.74
C ARG A 270 -1.61 -65.00 76.81
N GLU A 271 -1.71 -65.70 75.68
CA GLU A 271 -2.14 -67.10 75.63
C GLU A 271 -1.19 -68.01 76.39
N THR A 272 0.13 -67.78 76.25
CA THR A 272 1.16 -68.50 77.00
C THR A 272 1.03 -68.25 78.51
N LEU A 273 0.84 -67.00 78.93
CA LEU A 273 0.62 -66.65 80.34
C LEU A 273 -0.66 -67.28 80.89
N LEU A 274 -1.77 -67.26 80.15
CA LEU A 274 -3.02 -67.94 80.54
C LEU A 274 -2.84 -69.46 80.66
N SER A 275 -2.02 -70.08 79.82
CA SER A 275 -1.68 -71.50 79.93
C SER A 275 -0.84 -71.78 81.18
N ASN A 276 0.17 -70.97 81.44
CA ASN A 276 1.01 -71.08 82.64
C ASN A 276 0.18 -70.90 83.92
N GLU A 277 -0.73 -69.95 83.95
CA GLU A 277 -1.67 -69.73 85.07
C GLU A 277 -2.50 -70.99 85.37
N LYS A 278 -3.04 -71.65 84.34
CA LYS A 278 -3.76 -72.93 84.52
C LYS A 278 -2.84 -74.03 85.09
N GLN A 279 -1.58 -74.07 84.68
CA GLN A 279 -0.60 -75.00 85.22
C GLN A 279 -0.29 -74.70 86.69
N PHE A 280 -0.13 -73.42 87.07
CA PHE A 280 0.04 -73.00 88.45
C PHE A 280 -1.15 -73.39 89.31
N GLN A 281 -2.39 -73.13 88.88
CA GLN A 281 -3.59 -73.57 89.60
C GLN A 281 -3.66 -75.09 89.78
N THR A 282 -3.14 -75.86 88.81
CA THR A 282 -3.04 -77.31 88.92
C THR A 282 -1.99 -77.72 89.95
N MET A 283 -0.84 -77.03 89.95
CA MET A 283 0.23 -77.23 90.91
C MET A 283 -0.22 -76.87 92.34
N GLU A 284 -0.93 -75.77 92.54
CA GLU A 284 -1.50 -75.37 93.83
C GLU A 284 -2.43 -76.45 94.41
N LYS A 285 -3.34 -77.00 93.61
CA LYS A 285 -4.21 -78.12 94.04
C LYS A 285 -3.41 -79.36 94.47
N LEU A 286 -2.30 -79.64 93.79
CA LEU A 286 -1.40 -80.74 94.18
C LEU A 286 -0.65 -80.42 95.48
N PHE A 287 -0.22 -79.17 95.68
CA PHE A 287 0.38 -78.68 96.92
C PHE A 287 -0.59 -78.75 98.10
N ASP A 288 -1.83 -78.29 97.94
CA ASP A 288 -2.88 -78.40 98.97
C ASP A 288 -3.10 -79.87 99.37
N ARG A 289 -3.19 -80.76 98.38
CA ARG A 289 -3.32 -82.20 98.62
C ARG A 289 -2.10 -82.77 99.37
N LEU A 290 -0.90 -82.32 99.03
CA LEU A 290 0.33 -82.70 99.72
C LEU A 290 0.34 -82.19 101.16
N LEU A 291 -0.04 -80.94 101.41
CA LEU A 291 -0.11 -80.35 102.75
C LEU A 291 -1.09 -81.13 103.64
N VAL A 292 -2.29 -81.44 103.14
CA VAL A 292 -3.27 -82.28 103.85
C VAL A 292 -2.69 -83.66 104.15
N LYS A 293 -2.02 -84.29 103.17
CA LYS A 293 -1.40 -85.60 103.37
C LYS A 293 -0.28 -85.55 104.41
N THR A 294 0.55 -84.51 104.41
CA THR A 294 1.60 -84.30 105.40
C THR A 294 1.03 -84.09 106.79
N ALA A 295 -0.05 -83.30 106.94
CA ALA A 295 -0.72 -83.10 108.22
C ALA A 295 -1.30 -84.42 108.79
N ASN A 296 -1.92 -85.24 107.93
CA ASN A 296 -2.41 -86.57 108.33
C ASN A 296 -1.26 -87.48 108.78
N LEU A 297 -0.15 -87.52 108.02
CA LEU A 297 1.03 -88.31 108.38
C LEU A 297 1.66 -87.84 109.69
N GLU A 298 1.70 -86.54 109.98
CA GLU A 298 2.20 -86.03 111.27
C GLU A 298 1.27 -86.42 112.42
N SER A 299 -0.06 -86.36 112.22
CA SER A 299 -1.03 -86.86 113.22
C SER A 299 -0.87 -88.35 113.49
N ASP A 300 -0.74 -89.17 112.43
CA ASP A 300 -0.49 -90.61 112.54
C ASP A 300 0.83 -90.89 113.26
N LYS A 301 1.88 -90.10 112.99
CA LYS A 301 3.17 -90.19 113.66
C LYS A 301 3.04 -89.86 115.14
N VAL A 302 2.42 -88.74 115.52
CA VAL A 302 2.20 -88.35 116.93
C VAL A 302 1.39 -89.42 117.67
N GLN A 303 0.35 -89.98 117.04
CA GLN A 303 -0.43 -91.07 117.62
C GLN A 303 0.44 -92.32 117.87
N LYS A 304 1.26 -92.71 116.89
CA LYS A 304 2.18 -93.85 117.04
C LYS A 304 3.28 -93.59 118.08
N GLU A 305 3.83 -92.39 118.15
CA GLU A 305 4.80 -91.99 119.17
C GLU A 305 4.19 -92.08 120.58
N ALA A 306 2.94 -91.66 120.76
CA ALA A 306 2.21 -91.81 122.02
C ALA A 306 1.97 -93.30 122.38
N GLU A 307 1.64 -94.14 121.40
CA GLU A 307 1.50 -95.59 121.59
C GLU A 307 2.83 -96.23 122.02
N VAL A 308 3.94 -95.87 121.37
CA VAL A 308 5.28 -96.32 121.74
C VAL A 308 5.65 -95.87 123.16
N GLN A 309 5.37 -94.62 123.53
CA GLN A 309 5.63 -94.12 124.88
C GLN A 309 4.85 -94.89 125.94
N LYS A 310 3.56 -95.18 125.69
CA LYS A 310 2.73 -96.00 126.57
C LYS A 310 3.28 -97.42 126.72
N LEU A 311 3.68 -98.05 125.62
CA LEU A 311 4.32 -99.37 125.65
C LEU A 311 5.65 -99.33 126.42
N MET A 312 6.41 -98.24 126.32
CA MET A 312 7.66 -98.05 127.05
C MET A 312 7.42 -97.91 128.56
N GLU A 313 6.42 -97.12 128.98
CA GLU A 313 6.00 -97.01 130.39
C GLU A 313 5.50 -98.34 130.95
N GLU A 314 4.72 -99.09 130.17
CA GLU A 314 4.28 -100.43 130.55
C GLU A 314 5.46 -101.40 130.67
N ASN A 315 6.44 -101.31 129.77
CA ASN A 315 7.67 -102.11 129.82
C ASN A 315 8.47 -101.80 131.09
N ILE A 316 8.71 -100.52 131.42
CA ILE A 316 9.37 -100.10 132.67
C ILE A 316 8.62 -100.64 133.90
N ARG A 317 7.29 -100.55 133.91
CA ARG A 317 6.45 -101.09 135.00
C ARG A 317 6.63 -102.60 135.13
N LEU A 318 6.59 -103.34 134.01
CA LEU A 318 6.80 -104.79 133.99
C LEU A 318 8.20 -105.16 134.45
N THR A 319 9.25 -104.43 134.03
CA THR A 319 10.62 -104.63 134.51
C THR A 319 10.74 -104.37 136.01
N SER A 320 10.14 -103.29 136.54
CA SER A 320 10.14 -103.04 138.00
C SER A 320 9.41 -104.14 138.79
N LEU A 321 8.34 -104.70 138.21
CA LEU A 321 7.61 -105.82 138.81
C LEU A 321 8.45 -107.10 138.75
N LEU A 322 9.17 -107.33 137.65
CA LEU A 322 10.12 -108.41 137.48
C LEU A 322 11.24 -108.29 138.51
N ASP A 323 11.90 -107.15 138.64
CA ASP A 323 12.94 -106.88 139.64
C ASP A 323 12.43 -107.14 141.06
N LYS A 324 11.21 -106.70 141.38
CA LYS A 324 10.58 -106.96 142.69
C LYS A 324 10.36 -108.45 142.93
N LYS A 325 9.96 -109.19 141.88
CA LYS A 325 9.76 -110.65 141.95
C LYS A 325 11.09 -111.40 142.03
N GLU A 326 12.12 -110.96 141.31
CA GLU A 326 13.48 -111.48 141.43
C GLU A 326 14.07 -111.22 142.81
N ALA A 327 13.88 -110.03 143.38
CA ALA A 327 14.29 -109.71 144.75
C ALA A 327 13.53 -110.56 145.79
N GLN A 328 12.22 -110.77 145.61
CA GLN A 328 11.44 -111.69 146.44
C GLN A 328 11.95 -113.13 146.33
N LEU A 329 12.27 -113.59 145.11
CA LEU A 329 12.85 -114.91 144.88
C LEU A 329 14.24 -115.03 145.51
N LEU A 330 15.11 -114.03 145.38
CA LEU A 330 16.42 -113.99 146.01
C LEU A 330 16.31 -113.98 147.53
N ALA A 331 15.39 -113.20 148.12
CA ALA A 331 15.13 -113.19 149.55
C ALA A 331 14.57 -114.53 150.04
N MET A 332 13.67 -115.17 149.28
CA MET A 332 13.23 -116.55 149.55
C MET A 332 14.40 -117.54 149.42
N ASN A 333 15.27 -117.37 148.44
CA ASN A 333 16.43 -118.24 148.23
C ASN A 333 17.46 -118.07 149.36
N GLU A 334 17.69 -116.84 149.82
CA GLU A 334 18.48 -116.50 151.02
C GLU A 334 17.82 -117.06 152.29
N GLN A 335 16.50 -116.95 152.46
CA GLN A 335 15.77 -117.59 153.56
C GLN A 335 15.92 -119.12 153.51
N CYS A 336 15.79 -119.75 152.34
CA CYS A 336 16.03 -121.18 152.16
C CYS A 336 17.48 -121.55 152.50
N LYS A 337 18.47 -120.72 152.13
CA LYS A 337 19.88 -120.88 152.54
C LYS A 337 20.07 -120.70 154.05
N PHE A 338 19.45 -119.70 154.67
CA PHE A 338 19.56 -119.44 156.11
C PHE A 338 18.87 -120.54 156.92
N MET A 339 17.72 -121.06 156.46
CA MET A 339 17.08 -122.25 157.00
C MET A 339 17.95 -123.50 156.83
N ALA A 340 18.66 -123.62 155.71
CA ALA A 340 19.63 -124.71 155.50
C ALA A 340 20.89 -124.57 156.39
N LEU A 341 21.35 -123.35 156.68
CA LEU A 341 22.55 -123.09 157.49
C LEU A 341 22.26 -123.08 159.00
N ASN A 342 21.11 -122.59 159.48
CA ASN A 342 20.74 -122.64 160.90
C ASN A 342 20.36 -124.05 161.38
N ASN A 343 20.00 -124.95 160.47
CA ASN A 343 19.82 -126.37 160.79
C ASN A 343 21.15 -127.16 160.77
N SER A 344 22.29 -126.49 160.59
CA SER A 344 23.62 -127.11 160.69
C SER A 344 24.31 -126.93 162.05
N SER A 345 23.56 -126.52 163.10
CA SER A 345 24.05 -126.54 164.48
C SER A 345 22.91 -126.65 165.50
N ILE A 346 22.39 -127.87 165.69
CA ILE A 346 22.23 -128.64 166.95
C ILE A 346 21.68 -130.02 166.59
#